data_AF-A0A2M7V683-F1
#
_entry.id   AF-A0A2M7V683-F1
#
_cell.length_a   1.000
_cell.length_b   1.000
_cell.length_c   1.000
_cell.angle_alpha   90.00
_cell.angle_beta   90.00
_cell.angle_gamma   90.00
#
_symmetry.space_group_name_H-M   'P 1'
#
loop_
_entity.id
_entity.type
_entity.pdbx_description
1 polymer ?
#
loop_
_entity_poly.entity_id
_entity_poly.type
_entity_poly.pdbx_seq_one_letter_code
_entity_poly.pdbx_strand_id
1 'polypeptide(L)' 'MVLEIKYRKFLKKEDYEQVQRYLKTLNLALGILVNFRDERIYPKRVLNGGGKE' A
#
# COMPACT_ATOMS: atom_id res chain seq x y z
N MET A 1 2.82 -1.88 10.57
CA MET A 1 2.37 -2.29 9.21
C MET A 1 1.14 -1.50 8.83
N VAL A 2 0.94 -1.15 7.55
CA VAL A 2 -0.28 -0.50 7.04
C VAL A 2 -1.01 -1.45 6.09
N LEU A 3 -2.34 -1.53 6.18
CA LEU A 3 -3.20 -2.21 5.21
C LEU A 3 -4.15 -1.19 4.59
N GLU A 4 -4.04 -0.98 3.28
CA GLU A 4 -4.89 -0.07 2.51
C GLU A 4 -5.77 -0.88 1.55
N ILE A 5 -7.09 -0.73 1.68
CA ILE A 5 -8.07 -1.41 0.85
C ILE A 5 -8.76 -0.38 -0.03
N LYS A 6 -8.77 -0.63 -1.34
CA LYS A 6 -9.45 0.21 -2.33
C LYS A 6 -10.46 -0.62 -3.11
N TYR A 7 -11.54 0.03 -3.55
CA TYR A 7 -12.54 -0.57 -4.45
C TYR A 7 -12.67 0.29 -5.71
N ARG A 8 -11.85 0.02 -6.73
CA ARG A 8 -11.84 0.86 -7.95
C ARG A 8 -11.27 0.14 -9.16
N LYS A 9 -11.57 0.68 -10.35
CA LYS A 9 -11.34 -0.03 -11.62
C LYS A 9 -9.88 -0.45 -11.79
N PHE A 10 -8.95 0.44 -11.43
CA PHE A 10 -7.52 0.16 -11.41
C PHE A 10 -6.86 0.92 -10.25
N LEU A 11 -5.87 0.30 -9.61
CA LEU A 11 -4.92 1.01 -8.74
C LEU A 11 -4.09 1.99 -9.58
N LYS A 12 -3.81 3.16 -9.01
CA LYS A 12 -3.06 4.24 -9.64
C LYS A 12 -1.77 4.45 -8.86
N LYS A 13 -0.84 5.18 -9.47
CA LYS A 13 0.42 5.57 -8.83
C LYS A 13 0.18 6.33 -7.52
N GLU A 14 -0.87 7.14 -7.47
CA GLU A 14 -1.26 7.96 -6.33
C GLU A 14 -1.52 7.12 -5.06
N ASP A 15 -2.07 5.91 -5.18
CA ASP A 15 -2.32 5.05 -4.01
C ASP A 15 -1.04 4.46 -3.45
N TYR A 16 -0.14 4.09 -4.35
CA TYR A 16 1.18 3.63 -3.95
C TYR A 16 1.92 4.76 -3.21
N GLU A 17 1.89 5.97 -3.77
CA GLU A 17 2.48 7.16 -3.16
C GLU A 17 1.82 7.50 -1.81
N GLN A 18 0.50 7.35 -1.68
CA GLN A 18 -0.23 7.54 -0.43
C GLN A 18 0.25 6.55 0.65
N VAL A 19 0.28 5.25 0.33
CA VAL A 19 0.78 4.23 1.27
C VAL A 19 2.24 4.48 1.62
N GLN A 20 3.08 4.84 0.64
CA GLN A 20 4.49 5.14 0.89
C GLN A 20 4.68 6.35 1.82
N ARG A 21 3.84 7.39 1.72
CA ARG A 21 3.84 8.52 2.66
C ARG A 21 3.47 8.06 4.06
N TYR A 22 2.42 7.24 4.23
CA TYR A 22 2.07 6.70 5.53
C TYR A 22 3.20 5.88 6.15
N LEU A 23 3.86 5.03 5.36
CA LEU A 23 5.00 4.25 5.85
C LEU A 23 6.16 5.14 6.30
N LYS A 24 6.48 6.21 5.57
CA LYS A 24 7.54 7.15 5.95
C LYS A 24 7.17 7.94 7.20
N THR A 25 5.98 8.52 7.25
CA THR A 25 5.52 9.34 8.39
C THR A 25 5.39 8.53 9.67
N LEU A 26 4.95 7.28 9.57
CA LEU A 26 4.80 6.38 10.71
C LEU A 26 6.07 5.55 10.99
N ASN A 27 7.13 5.75 10.21
CA ASN A 27 8.38 5.00 10.27
C ASN A 27 8.20 3.46 10.25
N LEU A 28 7.25 2.98 9.44
CA LEU A 28 6.91 1.58 9.26
C LEU A 28 7.62 1.00 8.03
N ALA A 29 8.00 -0.27 8.07
CA ALA A 29 8.71 -0.94 6.97
C ALA A 29 7.81 -1.46 5.83
N LEU A 30 6.57 -1.86 6.13
CA LEU A 30 5.68 -2.57 5.20
C LEU A 30 4.26 -2.00 5.16
N GLY A 31 3.77 -1.79 3.94
CA GLY A 31 2.38 -1.54 3.61
C GLY A 31 1.86 -2.58 2.62
N ILE A 32 0.60 -2.95 2.76
CA ILE A 32 -0.13 -3.82 1.83
C ILE A 32 -1.25 -3.00 1.19
N LEU A 33 -1.23 -2.88 -0.12
CA LEU A 33 -2.24 -2.21 -0.91
C LEU A 33 -3.04 -3.26 -1.70
N VAL A 34 -4.36 -3.26 -1.52
CA VAL A 34 -5.24 -4.27 -2.13
C VAL A 34 -6.38 -3.59 -2.88
N ASN A 35 -6.66 -4.10 -4.09
CA ASN A 35 -7.87 -3.74 -4.82
C ASN A 35 -8.92 -4.86 -4.71
N PHE A 36 -10.06 -4.55 -4.10
CA PHE A 36 -11.15 -5.51 -3.92
C PHE A 36 -12.13 -5.53 -5.09
N ARG A 37 -11.88 -4.73 -6.14
CA ARG A 37 -12.66 -4.77 -7.38
C ARG A 37 -12.11 -5.78 -8.40
N ASP A 38 -10.88 -6.25 -8.21
CA ASP A 38 -10.29 -7.25 -9.10
C ASP A 38 -10.98 -8.61 -8.91
N GLU A 39 -11.06 -9.42 -9.96
CA GLU A 39 -11.66 -10.77 -9.91
C GLU A 39 -11.03 -11.64 -8.83
N ARG A 40 -9.74 -11.42 -8.56
CA ARG A 40 -8.97 -12.06 -7.50
C ARG A 40 -8.19 -11.02 -6.74
N ILE A 41 -7.98 -11.28 -5.46
CA ILE A 41 -7.25 -10.37 -4.58
C ILE A 41 -5.75 -10.50 -4.85
N TYR A 42 -5.15 -9.45 -5.41
CA TYR A 42 -3.71 -9.34 -5.63
C TYR A 42 -3.09 -8.30 -4.67
N PRO A 43 -2.56 -8.73 -3.51
CA PRO A 43 -1.95 -7.81 -2.57
C PRO A 43 -0.64 -7.25 -3.13
N LYS A 44 -0.57 -5.92 -3.26
CA LYS A 44 0.66 -5.21 -3.65
C LYS A 44 1.43 -4.78 -2.41
N ARG A 45 2.67 -5.23 -2.31
CA ARG A 45 3.58 -4.83 -1.23
C ARG A 45 4.20 -3.48 -1.53
N VAL A 46 4.14 -2.57 -0.56
CA VAL A 46 4.80 -1.27 -0.56
C VAL A 46 5.85 -1.32 0.54
N LEU A 47 7.12 -1.19 0.17
CA LEU A 47 8.24 -1.24 1.12
C LEU A 47 8.78 0.16 1.36
N ASN A 48 9.11 0.42 2.63
CA ASN A 48 9.84 1.62 3.02
C ASN A 48 11.26 1.21 3.41
N GLY A 49 12.23 1.46 2.53
CA GLY A 49 13.63 1.07 2.72
C GLY A 49 14.33 1.74 3.90
N GLY A 50 13.69 2.73 4.55
CA GLY A 50 14.20 3.37 5.77
C GLY A 50 13.34 3.12 7.03
N GLY A 51 12.31 2.28 6.96
CA GLY A 51 11.48 1.95 8.11
C GLY A 51 12.23 1.04 9.10
N LYS A 52 12.04 1.25 10.40
CA LYS A 52 12.62 0.36 11.42
C LYS A 52 11.98 -1.04 11.31
N GLU A 53 12.82 -2.06 11.37
CA GLU A 53 12.45 -3.48 11.37
C GLU A 53 11.64 -3.85 12.62
#